data_AF-A0A2T5IM23-F1
#
_entry.id   AF-A0A2T5IM23-F1
#
_cell.length_a   1.000
_cell.length_b   1.000
_cell.length_c   1.000
_cell.angle_alpha   90.00
_cell.angle_beta   90.00
_cell.angle_gamma   90.00
#
_symmetry.space_group_name_H-M   'P 1'
#
loop_
_entity.id
_entity.type
_entity.pdbx_description
1 polymer ?
#
loop_
_entity_poly.entity_id
_entity_poly.type
_entity_poly.pdbx_seq_one_letter_code
_entity_poly.pdbx_strand_id
1 'polypeptide(L)' 'MSDVSFESDIKPLFRYKDINAMRNRFDLSSYDDVKANADLIFSRIDDGTMPCDSPWEEDKVNLFTSWIEGGCKP' A
#
# COMPACT_ATOMS: atom_id res chain seq x y z
N MET A 1 10.96 2.07 17.94
CA MET A 1 9.87 2.54 17.07
C MET A 1 10.35 2.29 15.67
N SER A 2 9.88 1.22 15.05
CA SER A 2 10.31 0.86 13.69
C SER A 2 9.73 1.90 12.74
N ASP A 3 10.59 2.74 12.16
CA ASP A 3 10.18 3.76 11.20
C ASP A 3 9.78 3.08 9.89
N VAL A 4 8.50 2.75 9.75
CA VAL A 4 7.96 2.20 8.51
C VAL A 4 8.10 3.26 7.41
N SER A 5 8.73 2.88 6.31
CA SER A 5 9.02 3.77 5.17
C SER A 5 8.39 3.23 3.89
N PHE A 6 8.07 4.12 2.96
CA PHE A 6 7.48 3.67 1.71
C PHE A 6 8.46 2.81 0.92
N GLU A 7 9.71 3.24 0.75
CA GLU A 7 10.67 2.52 -0.07
C GLU A 7 11.08 1.15 0.47
N SER A 8 11.27 1.04 1.79
CA SER A 8 11.79 -0.21 2.40
C SER A 8 10.69 -1.19 2.75
N ASP A 9 9.53 -0.70 3.20
CA ASP A 9 8.50 -1.52 3.82
C ASP A 9 7.25 -1.63 2.95
N ILE A 10 6.78 -0.54 2.35
CA ILE A 10 5.49 -0.52 1.63
C ILE A 10 5.62 -0.90 0.16
N LYS A 11 6.59 -0.34 -0.54
CA LYS A 11 6.88 -0.59 -1.95
C LYS A 11 7.06 -2.08 -2.28
N PRO A 12 7.79 -2.89 -1.50
CA PRO A 12 7.88 -4.33 -1.77
C PRO A 12 6.58 -5.11 -1.52
N LEU A 13 5.60 -4.56 -0.79
CA LEU A 13 4.29 -5.20 -0.63
C LEU A 13 3.48 -5.16 -1.93
N PHE A 14 3.65 -4.11 -2.73
CA PHE A 14 3.01 -3.97 -4.03
C PHE A 14 3.76 -4.79 -5.08
N ARG A 15 3.19 -5.94 -5.45
CA ARG A 15 3.79 -6.79 -6.48
C ARG A 15 3.63 -6.13 -7.83
N TYR A 16 4.49 -6.48 -8.79
CA TYR A 16 4.40 -5.99 -10.17
C TYR A 16 3.00 -6.21 -10.79
N LYS A 17 2.32 -7.30 -10.44
CA LYS A 17 0.93 -7.56 -10.87
C LYS A 17 -0.05 -6.53 -10.29
N ASP A 18 0.08 -6.20 -9.02
CA ASP A 18 -0.78 -5.24 -8.33
C ASP A 18 -0.56 -3.84 -8.92
N ILE A 19 0.72 -3.47 -9.15
CA ILE A 19 1.10 -2.22 -9.83
C ILE A 19 0.47 -2.15 -11.23
N ASN A 20 0.60 -3.20 -12.05
CA ASN A 20 0.02 -3.21 -13.39
C ASN A 20 -1.52 -3.17 -13.40
N ALA A 21 -2.17 -3.86 -12.46
CA ALA A 21 -3.62 -3.83 -12.33
C ALA A 21 -4.13 -2.42 -11.98
N MET A 22 -3.38 -1.70 -11.15
CA MET A 22 -3.72 -0.35 -10.69
C MET A 22 -3.15 0.77 -11.56
N ARG A 23 -2.24 0.47 -12.48
CA ARG A 23 -1.56 1.46 -13.36
C ARG A 23 -2.51 2.36 -14.16
N ASN A 24 -3.73 1.87 -14.43
CA ASN A 24 -4.78 2.64 -15.09
C ASN A 24 -5.49 3.67 -14.17
N ARG A 25 -5.23 3.61 -12.86
CA ARG A 25 -5.81 4.47 -11.82
C ARG A 25 -4.74 5.33 -11.16
N PHE A 26 -3.66 4.73 -10.68
CA PHE A 26 -2.51 5.40 -10.07
C PHE A 26 -1.33 4.43 -9.96
N ASP A 27 -0.11 4.95 -9.81
CA ASP A 27 1.10 4.13 -9.74
C ASP A 27 1.40 3.71 -8.29
N LEU A 28 1.16 2.43 -7.97
CA LEU A 28 1.49 1.83 -6.67
C LEU A 28 3.01 1.78 -6.37
N SER A 29 3.85 2.00 -7.37
CA SER A 29 5.31 2.11 -7.19
C SER A 29 5.78 3.53 -6.91
N SER A 30 4.91 4.52 -7.09
CA SER A 30 5.18 5.93 -6.83
C SER A 30 4.70 6.31 -5.43
N TYR A 31 5.63 6.84 -4.63
CA TYR A 31 5.33 7.32 -3.28
C TYR A 31 4.24 8.40 -3.30
N ASP A 32 4.31 9.36 -4.22
CA ASP A 32 3.36 10.47 -4.28
C ASP A 32 1.95 9.99 -4.57
N ASP A 33 1.81 9.03 -5.50
CA ASP A 33 0.51 8.43 -5.84
C ASP A 33 -0.02 7.58 -4.68
N VAL A 34 0.82 6.75 -4.07
CA VAL A 34 0.41 5.89 -2.95
C VAL A 34 0.03 6.74 -1.73
N LYS A 35 0.78 7.79 -1.43
CA LYS A 35 0.49 8.71 -0.34
C LYS A 35 -0.81 9.49 -0.59
N ALA A 36 -1.00 10.01 -1.79
CA ALA A 36 -2.21 10.74 -2.16
C ALA A 36 -3.46 9.85 -2.11
N ASN A 37 -3.31 8.55 -2.32
CA ASN A 37 -4.40 7.57 -2.33
C ASN A 37 -4.36 6.61 -1.13
N ALA A 38 -3.60 6.91 -0.08
CA ALA A 38 -3.33 5.96 1.00
C ALA A 38 -4.63 5.47 1.68
N ASP A 39 -5.56 6.39 1.98
CA ASP A 39 -6.86 6.07 2.57
C ASP A 39 -7.72 5.19 1.65
N LEU A 40 -7.69 5.46 0.34
CA LEU A 40 -8.44 4.68 -0.65
C LEU A 40 -7.85 3.27 -0.80
N ILE A 41 -6.53 3.15 -0.79
CA ILE A 41 -5.83 1.87 -0.83
C ILE A 41 -6.13 1.07 0.43
N PHE A 42 -6.05 1.70 1.61
CA PHE A 42 -6.39 1.07 2.88
C PHE A 42 -7.83 0.56 2.89
N SER A 43 -8.80 1.40 2.49
CA SER A 43 -10.21 0.99 2.40
C SER A 43 -10.43 -0.20 1.48
N ARG A 44 -9.71 -0.29 0.35
CA ARG A 44 -9.80 -1.45 -0.58
C ARG A 44 -9.18 -2.72 0.00
N ILE A 45 -8.09 -2.57 0.76
CA ILE A 45 -7.43 -3.68 1.44
C ILE A 45 -8.31 -4.21 2.58
N ASP A 46 -8.88 -3.31 3.38
CA ASP A 46 -9.79 -3.62 4.49
C ASP A 46 -11.09 -4.28 4.00
N ASP A 47 -11.64 -3.79 2.88
CA ASP A 47 -12.78 -4.39 2.18
C ASP A 47 -12.44 -5.74 1.51
N GLY A 48 -11.16 -6.13 1.50
CA GLY A 48 -10.68 -7.38 0.89
C GLY A 48 -10.77 -7.42 -0.64
N THR A 49 -11.11 -6.29 -1.27
CA THR A 49 -11.19 -6.15 -2.73
C THR A 49 -9.85 -5.86 -3.38
N MET A 50 -8.83 -5.53 -2.59
CA MET A 50 -7.43 -5.46 -3.02
C MET A 50 -6.50 -6.25 -2.09
N PRO A 51 -5.44 -6.89 -2.65
CA PRO A 51 -5.16 -7.03 -4.09
C PRO A 51 -6.14 -7.93 -4.85
N CYS A 52 -6.30 -7.68 -6.16
CA CYS A 52 -7.24 -8.37 -7.06
C CYS A 52 -6.97 -9.89 -7.25
N ASP A 53 -5.86 -10.40 -6.69
CA ASP A 53 -5.45 -11.80 -6.76
C ASP A 53 -5.67 -12.47 -5.40
N SER A 54 -4.97 -11.97 -4.38
CA SER A 54 -5.00 -12.54 -3.05
C SER A 54 -4.96 -11.39 -2.05
N PRO A 55 -5.87 -11.35 -1.06
CA PRO A 55 -5.85 -10.34 -0.02
C PRO A 55 -4.51 -10.33 0.70
N TRP A 56 -4.11 -9.16 1.19
CA TRP A 56 -2.91 -9.06 2.01
C TRP A 56 -3.11 -9.80 3.33
N GLU A 57 -2.03 -10.43 3.81
CA GLU A 57 -2.00 -10.97 5.16
C GLU A 57 -2.10 -9.83 6.18
N GLU A 58 -2.68 -10.11 7.33
CA GLU A 58 -2.94 -9.13 8.39
C GLU A 58 -1.67 -8.34 8.79
N ASP A 59 -0.51 -8.99 8.78
CA ASP A 59 0.79 -8.34 9.04
C ASP A 59 1.12 -7.23 8.03
N LYS A 60 0.80 -7.44 6.74
CA LYS A 60 1.04 -6.46 5.67
C LYS A 60 0.05 -5.30 5.76
N VAL A 61 -1.20 -5.62 6.10
CA VAL A 61 -2.23 -4.60 6.36
C VAL A 61 -1.79 -3.72 7.54
N ASN A 62 -1.38 -4.34 8.65
CA ASN A 62 -0.88 -3.64 9.83
C ASN A 62 0.37 -2.79 9.52
N LEU A 63 1.28 -3.27 8.67
CA LEU A 63 2.44 -2.50 8.22
C LEU A 63 2.02 -1.23 7.45
N PHE A 64 1.05 -1.36 6.54
CA PHE A 64 0.52 -0.25 5.76
C PHE A 64 -0.23 0.75 6.63
N THR A 65 -1.07 0.28 7.56
CA THR A 65 -1.73 1.14 8.55
C THR A 65 -0.72 1.90 9.40
N SER A 66 0.31 1.21 9.89
CA SER A 66 1.37 1.81 10.71
C SER A 66 2.14 2.90 9.94
N TRP A 67 2.34 2.72 8.64
CA TRP A 67 2.94 3.73 7.77
C TRP A 67 2.06 4.97 7.60
N ILE A 68 0.74 4.77 7.42
CA ILE A 68 -0.23 5.87 7.34
C ILE A 68 -0.26 6.65 8.67
N GLU A 69 -0.40 5.94 9.79
CA GLU A 69 -0.38 6.53 11.14
C GLU A 69 0.95 7.23 11.45
N GLY A 70 2.06 6.71 10.91
CA GLY A 70 3.40 7.28 10.99
C GLY A 70 3.63 8.53 10.13
N GLY A 71 2.61 8.99 9.38
CA GLY A 71 2.65 10.20 8.56
C GLY A 71 3.09 9.98 7.11
N CYS A 72 2.99 8.75 6.60
CA CYS A 72 3.37 8.36 5.24
C CYS A 72 4.82 8.77 4.92
N LYS A 73 5.80 8.20 5.63
CA LYS A 73 7.22 8.50 5.41
C LYS A 73 7.68 7.98 4.04
N PRO A 74 8.49 8.73 3.28
CA PRO A 74 9.07 8.21 2.04
C PRO A 74 9.98 7.01 2.31
#